data_AF-A0A5N9BUV1-F1
#
_entry.id   AF-A0A5N9BUV1-F1
#
_cell.length_a   1.000
_cell.length_b   1.000
_cell.length_c   1.000
_cell.angle_alpha   90.00
_cell.angle_beta   90.00
_cell.angle_gamma   90.00
#
_symmetry.space_group_name_H-M   'P 1'
#
loop_
_entity.id
_entity.type
_entity.pdbx_description
1 polymer ?
#
loop_
_entity_poly.entity_id
_entity_poly.type
_entity_poly.pdbx_seq_one_letter_code
_entity_poly.pdbx_strand_id
1 'polypeptide(L)'
;MDAKKALEESGGDIDKALDSLRDKGMAAAIKKGGRKTEEGLIETYVHGGGRVGVMLEVNCETDFVARTDDFKDLCHNLAMQIAAMSPIYINSDEIPDDEKRSPEEVALTAQAYIRDPGISVSDLILEVAGKLGENVKIKRFSRFALGE
;
A
#
# COMPACT_ATOMS: atom_id res chain seq x y z
N MET A 1 -20.33 -14.23 -4.40
CA MET A 1 -21.51 -14.17 -3.51
C MET A 1 -21.32 -13.21 -2.34
N ASP A 2 -20.11 -12.70 -2.08
CA ASP A 2 -19.81 -11.88 -0.91
C ASP A 2 -20.52 -10.53 -0.88
N ALA A 3 -20.66 -9.84 -2.01
CA ALA A 3 -21.39 -8.57 -2.07
C ALA A 3 -22.88 -8.72 -1.70
N LYS A 4 -23.53 -9.78 -2.21
CA LYS A 4 -24.92 -10.11 -1.85
C LYS A 4 -25.02 -10.41 -0.36
N LYS A 5 -24.13 -11.23 0.17
CA LYS A 5 -24.12 -11.62 1.59
C LYS A 5 -23.91 -10.40 2.50
N ALA A 6 -22.95 -9.53 2.18
CA ALA A 6 -22.70 -8.31 2.95
C ALA A 6 -23.90 -7.36 2.95
N LEU A 7 -24.60 -7.23 1.82
CA LEU A 7 -25.81 -6.41 1.73
C LEU A 7 -26.97 -7.01 2.54
N GLU A 8 -27.15 -8.35 2.50
CA GLU A 8 -28.15 -9.05 3.31
C GLU A 8 -27.86 -8.92 4.82
N GLU A 9 -26.60 -9.13 5.23
CA GLU A 9 -26.17 -9.00 6.64
C GLU A 9 -26.25 -7.55 7.15
N SER A 10 -26.11 -6.57 6.25
CA SER A 10 -26.25 -5.14 6.58
C SER A 10 -27.69 -4.64 6.48
N GLY A 11 -28.67 -5.52 6.21
CA GLY A 11 -30.08 -5.15 6.11
C GLY A 11 -30.37 -4.18 4.94
N GLY A 12 -29.57 -4.24 3.87
CA GLY A 12 -29.68 -3.34 2.72
C GLY A 12 -28.92 -2.00 2.87
N ASP A 13 -28.28 -1.76 4.01
CA ASP A 13 -27.43 -0.58 4.22
C ASP A 13 -26.13 -0.72 3.42
N ILE A 14 -25.97 0.13 2.40
CA ILE A 14 -24.86 0.04 1.45
C ILE A 14 -23.54 0.42 2.12
N ASP A 15 -23.52 1.46 2.95
CA ASP A 15 -22.29 1.95 3.58
C ASP A 15 -21.75 0.90 4.55
N LYS A 16 -22.62 0.30 5.38
CA LYS A 16 -22.22 -0.81 6.25
C LYS A 16 -21.78 -2.05 5.48
N ALA A 17 -22.43 -2.34 4.35
CA ALA A 17 -22.03 -3.47 3.51
C ALA A 17 -20.63 -3.24 2.90
N LEU A 18 -20.33 -2.01 2.48
CA LEU A 18 -19.02 -1.62 1.98
C LEU A 18 -17.94 -1.75 3.06
N ASP A 19 -18.18 -1.22 4.26
CA ASP A 19 -17.26 -1.35 5.39
C ASP A 19 -16.99 -2.82 5.72
N SER A 20 -18.05 -3.64 5.79
CA SER A 20 -17.93 -5.08 6.03
C SER A 20 -17.11 -5.80 4.96
N LEU A 21 -17.29 -5.44 3.69
CA LEU A 21 -16.51 -6.01 2.59
C LEU A 21 -15.05 -5.58 2.64
N ARG A 22 -14.79 -4.33 3.01
CA ARG A 22 -13.45 -3.78 3.16
C ARG A 22 -12.68 -4.53 4.25
N ASP A 23 -13.25 -4.63 5.45
CA ASP A 23 -12.66 -5.33 6.59
C ASP A 23 -12.39 -6.80 6.25
N LYS A 24 -13.36 -7.46 5.59
CA LYS A 24 -13.21 -8.85 5.15
C LYS A 24 -12.12 -9.01 4.09
N GLY A 25 -12.02 -8.07 3.16
CA GLY A 25 -10.97 -8.01 2.13
C GLY A 25 -9.59 -7.91 2.75
N MET A 26 -9.41 -6.97 3.69
CA MET A 26 -8.16 -6.80 4.43
C MET A 26 -7.80 -8.04 5.24
N ALA A 27 -8.76 -8.64 5.95
CA ALA A 27 -8.54 -9.88 6.68
C ALA A 27 -8.12 -11.05 5.77
N ALA A 28 -8.66 -11.11 4.55
CA ALA A 28 -8.24 -12.09 3.55
C ALA A 28 -6.82 -11.80 3.02
N ALA A 29 -6.46 -10.52 2.83
CA ALA A 29 -5.13 -10.10 2.41
C ALA A 29 -4.06 -10.45 3.46
N ILE A 30 -4.32 -10.20 4.75
CA ILE A 30 -3.41 -10.58 5.85
C ILE A 30 -3.07 -12.07 5.81
N LYS A 31 -4.08 -12.93 5.61
CA LYS A 31 -3.89 -14.39 5.51
C LYS A 31 -3.04 -14.81 4.30
N LYS A 32 -2.94 -13.97 3.28
CA LYS A 32 -2.12 -14.19 2.08
C LYS A 32 -0.71 -13.63 2.21
N GLY A 33 -0.40 -12.88 3.28
CA GLY A 33 0.90 -12.22 3.48
C GLY A 33 2.12 -13.15 3.39
N GLY A 34 1.97 -14.43 3.71
CA GLY A 34 3.04 -15.44 3.59
C GLY A 34 3.28 -15.99 2.18
N ARG A 35 2.44 -15.66 1.20
CA ARG A 35 2.58 -16.16 -0.17
C ARG A 35 3.76 -15.50 -0.88
N LYS A 36 4.36 -16.23 -1.82
CA LYS A 36 5.44 -15.70 -2.67
C LYS A 36 4.88 -14.67 -3.65
N THR A 37 5.65 -13.61 -3.88
CA THR A 37 5.34 -12.53 -4.82
C THR A 37 6.59 -12.28 -5.67
N GLU A 38 6.63 -12.86 -6.86
CA GLU A 38 7.79 -12.80 -7.78
C GLU A 38 7.51 -11.93 -9.03
N GLU A 39 6.25 -11.51 -9.23
CA GLU A 39 5.81 -10.60 -10.28
C GLU A 39 5.56 -9.20 -9.71
N GLY A 40 5.35 -8.18 -10.55
CA GLY A 40 5.05 -6.81 -10.08
C GLY A 40 5.49 -5.71 -11.02
N LEU A 41 5.74 -4.52 -10.45
CA LEU A 41 6.19 -3.34 -11.20
C LEU A 41 7.33 -2.61 -10.49
N ILE A 42 8.17 -1.99 -11.32
CA ILE A 42 9.06 -0.90 -10.92
C ILE A 42 8.36 0.41 -11.29
N GLU A 43 7.96 1.18 -10.30
CA GLU A 43 7.36 2.50 -10.48
C GLU A 43 8.41 3.59 -10.27
N THR A 44 8.43 4.58 -11.17
CA THR A 44 9.27 5.77 -11.02
C THR A 44 8.42 7.01 -10.94
N TYR A 45 8.66 7.86 -9.95
CA TYR A 45 7.96 9.13 -9.80
C TYR A 45 8.94 10.29 -9.67
N VAL A 46 8.72 11.34 -10.45
CA VAL A 46 9.54 12.55 -10.45
C VAL A 46 8.66 13.75 -10.14
N HIS A 47 9.06 14.54 -9.14
CA HIS A 47 8.29 15.67 -8.64
C HIS A 47 9.07 16.98 -8.68
N GLY A 48 8.34 18.10 -8.64
CA GLY A 48 8.90 19.44 -8.48
C GLY A 48 9.91 19.83 -9.57
N GLY A 49 9.65 19.43 -10.83
CA GLY A 49 10.54 19.72 -11.96
C GLY A 49 11.87 18.97 -11.92
N GLY A 50 11.92 17.77 -11.32
CA GLY A 50 13.14 16.95 -11.24
C GLY A 50 13.91 17.10 -9.94
N ARG A 51 13.36 17.79 -8.95
CA ARG A 51 14.03 18.01 -7.66
C ARG A 51 13.92 16.82 -6.71
N VAL A 52 12.90 15.99 -6.87
CA VAL A 52 12.70 14.75 -6.11
C VAL A 52 12.41 13.62 -7.09
N GLY A 53 13.09 12.49 -6.92
CA GLY A 53 12.90 11.27 -7.70
C GLY A 53 12.73 10.07 -6.79
N VAL A 54 11.77 9.21 -7.10
CA VAL A 54 11.50 7.95 -6.40
C VAL A 54 11.55 6.80 -7.40
N MET A 55 12.15 5.69 -7.00
CA MET A 55 12.04 4.40 -7.66
C MET A 55 11.56 3.38 -6.63
N LEU A 56 10.49 2.66 -6.95
CA LEU A 56 9.78 1.77 -6.04
C LEU A 56 9.56 0.43 -6.73
N GLU A 57 9.86 -0.67 -6.05
CA GLU A 57 9.47 -2.02 -6.47
C GLU A 57 8.32 -2.53 -5.61
N VAL A 58 7.19 -2.83 -6.27
CA VAL A 58 6.03 -3.46 -5.64
C VAL A 58 5.80 -4.81 -6.31
N ASN A 59 5.71 -5.88 -5.52
CA ASN A 59 5.47 -7.23 -6.01
C ASN A 59 4.02 -7.69 -5.76
N CYS A 60 3.51 -8.51 -6.66
CA CYS A 60 2.28 -9.31 -6.54
C CYS A 60 2.54 -10.78 -6.90
N GLU A 61 1.51 -11.63 -6.88
CA GLU A 61 1.65 -13.06 -7.17
C GLU A 61 1.74 -13.34 -8.67
N THR A 62 0.99 -12.59 -9.51
CA THR A 62 0.92 -12.83 -10.96
C THR A 62 1.14 -11.59 -11.83
N ASP A 63 1.62 -11.80 -13.06
CA ASP A 63 1.80 -10.73 -14.06
C ASP A 63 0.46 -10.13 -14.55
N PHE A 64 -0.63 -10.91 -14.44
CA PHE A 64 -1.98 -10.44 -14.72
C PHE A 64 -2.38 -9.31 -13.78
N VAL A 65 -2.18 -9.48 -12.46
CA VAL A 65 -2.48 -8.44 -11.47
C VAL A 65 -1.57 -7.23 -11.65
N ALA A 66 -0.28 -7.44 -11.95
CA ALA A 66 0.68 -6.36 -12.20
C ALA A 66 0.24 -5.41 -13.35
N ARG A 67 -0.61 -5.87 -14.27
CA ARG A 67 -1.09 -5.07 -15.41
C ARG A 67 -2.43 -4.37 -15.16
N THR A 68 -3.10 -4.64 -14.04
CA THR A 68 -4.38 -4.00 -13.69
C THR A 68 -4.19 -2.54 -13.30
N ASP A 69 -5.22 -1.73 -13.53
CA ASP A 69 -5.18 -0.29 -13.18
C ASP A 69 -5.12 -0.11 -11.66
N ASP A 70 -5.84 -0.91 -10.89
CA ASP A 70 -5.80 -0.89 -9.41
C ASP A 70 -4.37 -1.08 -8.87
N PHE A 71 -3.60 -2.03 -9.44
CA PHE A 71 -2.22 -2.27 -9.01
C PHE A 71 -1.27 -1.13 -9.43
N LYS A 72 -1.41 -0.63 -10.66
CA LYS A 72 -0.62 0.51 -11.16
C LYS A 72 -0.89 1.77 -10.33
N ASP A 73 -2.14 2.04 -10.03
CA ASP A 73 -2.56 3.19 -9.22
C ASP A 73 -2.01 3.08 -7.80
N LEU A 74 -2.02 1.89 -7.20
CA LEU A 74 -1.35 1.66 -5.90
C LEU A 74 0.14 2.00 -6.00
N CYS A 75 0.86 1.46 -6.99
CA CYS A 75 2.29 1.71 -7.16
C CYS A 75 2.59 3.22 -7.30
N HIS A 76 1.82 3.91 -8.14
CA HIS A 76 1.94 5.34 -8.35
C HIS A 76 1.71 6.14 -7.07
N ASN A 77 0.64 5.82 -6.34
CA ASN A 77 0.30 6.50 -5.08
C ASN A 77 1.35 6.24 -3.98
N LEU A 78 1.90 5.03 -3.91
CA LEU A 78 3.01 4.72 -3.00
C LEU A 78 4.29 5.50 -3.38
N ALA A 79 4.59 5.64 -4.66
CA ALA A 79 5.73 6.44 -5.11
C ALA A 79 5.56 7.93 -4.77
N MET A 80 4.35 8.47 -4.91
CA MET A 80 4.00 9.82 -4.45
C MET A 80 4.12 9.97 -2.93
N GLN A 81 3.61 8.99 -2.17
CA GLN A 81 3.73 8.94 -0.70
C GLN A 81 5.20 9.02 -0.29
N ILE A 82 6.06 8.19 -0.87
CA ILE A 82 7.49 8.19 -0.58
C ILE A 82 8.11 9.55 -0.89
N ALA A 83 7.80 10.13 -2.05
CA ALA A 83 8.34 11.43 -2.44
C ALA A 83 7.99 12.54 -1.44
N ALA A 84 6.75 12.54 -0.93
CA ALA A 84 6.25 13.55 0.00
C ALA A 84 6.73 13.32 1.43
N MET A 85 6.68 12.08 1.92
CA MET A 85 6.84 11.76 3.34
C MET A 85 8.25 11.27 3.71
N SER A 86 9.11 11.04 2.71
CA SER A 86 10.53 10.70 2.91
C SER A 86 10.81 9.57 3.93
N PRO A 87 10.08 8.43 3.86
CA PRO A 87 10.36 7.30 4.74
C PRO A 87 11.77 6.76 4.50
N ILE A 88 12.32 6.11 5.54
CA ILE A 88 13.65 5.50 5.54
C ILE A 88 13.52 3.98 5.50
N TYR A 89 12.52 3.44 6.18
CA TYR A 89 12.25 2.01 6.30
C TYR A 89 10.94 1.65 5.59
N ILE A 90 10.79 0.39 5.19
CA ILE A 90 9.51 -0.06 4.62
C ILE A 90 8.50 -0.20 5.76
N ASN A 91 8.88 -0.88 6.83
CA ASN A 91 8.01 -1.23 7.95
C ASN A 91 8.71 -1.03 9.29
N SER A 92 7.93 -1.12 10.37
CA SER A 92 8.43 -0.91 11.74
C SER A 92 9.44 -1.96 12.19
N ASP A 93 9.42 -3.17 11.62
CA ASP A 93 10.33 -4.26 12.00
C ASP A 93 11.76 -4.02 11.47
N GLU A 94 11.92 -3.12 10.50
CA GLU A 94 13.21 -2.71 9.95
C GLU A 94 13.85 -1.54 10.70
N ILE A 95 13.14 -0.91 11.64
CA ILE A 95 13.62 0.23 12.42
C ILE A 95 14.64 -0.25 13.46
N PRO A 96 15.88 0.29 13.46
CA PRO A 96 16.87 0.01 14.50
C PRO A 96 16.44 0.53 15.88
N ASP A 97 16.84 -0.18 16.94
CA ASP A 97 16.51 0.20 18.33
C ASP A 97 17.03 1.59 18.75
N ASP A 98 18.03 2.13 18.05
CA ASP A 98 18.63 3.45 18.32
C ASP A 98 18.00 4.60 17.53
N GLU A 99 17.04 4.33 16.64
CA GLU A 99 16.23 5.34 15.97
C GLU A 99 15.30 6.03 16.98
N LYS A 100 15.29 7.37 16.96
CA LYS A 100 14.57 8.18 17.95
C LYS A 100 13.24 8.69 17.45
N ARG A 101 13.06 8.73 16.13
CA ARG A 101 11.81 9.15 15.48
C ARG A 101 10.77 8.05 15.59
N SER A 102 9.50 8.43 15.56
CA SER A 102 8.41 7.46 15.65
C SER A 102 8.29 6.65 14.35
N PRO A 103 7.71 5.44 14.38
CA PRO A 103 7.47 4.65 13.17
C PRO A 103 6.71 5.42 12.09
N GLU A 104 5.76 6.27 12.47
CA GLU A 104 4.97 7.10 11.54
C GLU A 104 5.82 8.18 10.84
N GLU A 105 6.99 8.55 11.40
CA GLU A 105 7.92 9.48 10.76
C GLU A 105 8.88 8.77 9.79
N VAL A 106 9.27 7.53 10.06
CA VAL A 106 10.37 6.86 9.35
C VAL A 106 10.01 5.59 8.58
N ALA A 107 8.91 4.91 8.91
CA ALA A 107 8.48 3.68 8.24
C ALA A 107 7.29 3.94 7.31
N LEU A 108 7.45 3.61 6.03
CA LEU A 108 6.44 3.84 4.99
C LEU A 108 5.08 3.24 5.35
N THR A 109 5.01 1.99 5.81
CA THR A 109 3.73 1.33 6.12
C THR A 109 3.02 1.91 7.34
N ALA A 110 3.74 2.55 8.26
CA ALA A 110 3.18 3.17 9.45
C ALA A 110 2.66 4.60 9.19
N GLN A 111 3.10 5.24 8.11
CA GLN A 111 2.65 6.58 7.76
C GLN A 111 1.16 6.63 7.45
N ALA A 112 0.53 7.74 7.82
CA ALA A 112 -0.77 8.12 7.30
C ALA A 112 -0.68 8.34 5.78
N TYR A 113 -1.70 7.90 5.04
CA TYR A 113 -1.71 8.04 3.60
C TYR A 113 -2.01 9.49 3.20
N ILE A 114 -1.16 10.10 2.36
CA ILE A 114 -1.25 11.53 2.02
C ILE A 114 -2.57 11.95 1.36
N ARG A 115 -3.28 11.03 0.69
CA ARG A 115 -4.57 11.34 0.04
C ARG A 115 -5.78 11.05 0.94
N ASP A 116 -5.60 10.20 1.94
CA ASP A 116 -6.60 9.91 2.95
C ASP A 116 -5.90 9.66 4.30
N PRO A 117 -5.70 10.71 5.11
CA PRO A 117 -5.03 10.57 6.40
C PRO A 117 -5.82 9.74 7.42
N GLY A 118 -7.05 9.32 7.11
CA GLY A 118 -7.85 8.43 7.95
C GLY A 118 -7.36 6.98 7.95
N ILE A 119 -6.48 6.60 7.01
CA ILE A 119 -5.91 5.26 6.90
C ILE A 119 -4.38 5.31 6.84
N SER A 120 -3.73 4.22 7.27
CA SER A 120 -2.29 4.05 7.07
C SER A 120 -1.97 3.56 5.65
N VAL A 121 -0.71 3.67 5.24
CA VAL A 121 -0.22 3.05 4.01
C VAL A 121 -0.37 1.53 4.06
N SER A 122 -0.19 0.91 5.23
CA SER A 122 -0.46 -0.52 5.42
C SER A 122 -1.91 -0.88 5.10
N ASP A 123 -2.87 -0.06 5.56
CA ASP A 123 -4.29 -0.29 5.30
C ASP A 123 -4.60 -0.17 3.82
N LEU A 124 -4.08 0.87 3.14
CA LEU A 124 -4.22 1.03 1.70
C LEU A 124 -3.73 -0.22 0.93
N ILE A 125 -2.57 -0.77 1.30
CA ILE A 125 -2.03 -1.98 0.65
C ILE A 125 -2.94 -3.17 0.91
N LEU A 126 -3.43 -3.36 2.13
CA LEU A 126 -4.31 -4.47 2.49
C LEU A 126 -5.68 -4.37 1.81
N GLU A 127 -6.24 -3.18 1.68
CA GLU A 127 -7.49 -2.94 0.97
C GLU A 127 -7.36 -3.30 -0.51
N VAL A 128 -6.30 -2.82 -1.18
CA VAL A 128 -6.04 -3.10 -2.59
C VAL A 128 -5.72 -4.58 -2.81
N ALA A 129 -4.89 -5.19 -1.95
CA ALA A 129 -4.61 -6.63 -1.97
C ALA A 129 -5.88 -7.48 -1.77
N GLY A 130 -6.77 -7.04 -0.88
CA GLY A 130 -8.07 -7.66 -0.65
C GLY A 130 -8.95 -7.65 -1.90
N LYS A 131 -8.98 -6.51 -2.61
CA LYS A 131 -9.70 -6.32 -3.88
C LYS A 131 -9.11 -7.16 -5.01
N LEU A 132 -7.79 -7.17 -5.15
CA LEU A 132 -7.07 -7.93 -6.19
C LEU A 132 -7.08 -9.43 -5.94
N GLY A 133 -7.23 -9.84 -4.67
CA GLY A 133 -7.22 -11.25 -4.30
C GLY A 133 -5.82 -11.87 -4.25
N GLU A 134 -4.75 -11.07 -4.30
CA GLU A 134 -3.35 -11.50 -4.24
C GLU A 134 -2.61 -10.86 -3.07
N ASN A 135 -1.52 -11.47 -2.65
CA ASN A 135 -0.53 -10.83 -1.81
C ASN A 135 0.15 -9.68 -2.55
N VAL A 136 0.30 -8.53 -1.90
CA VAL A 136 0.99 -7.36 -2.45
C VAL A 136 2.03 -6.90 -1.43
N LYS A 137 3.26 -6.65 -1.88
CA LYS A 137 4.38 -6.26 -1.01
C LYS A 137 5.23 -5.19 -1.63
N ILE A 138 5.66 -4.23 -0.82
CA ILE A 138 6.75 -3.33 -1.17
C ILE A 138 8.06 -4.09 -0.96
N LYS A 139 8.89 -4.20 -2.00
CA LYS A 139 10.15 -4.93 -1.93
C LYS A 139 11.31 -4.03 -1.51
N ARG A 140 11.36 -2.83 -2.08
CA ARG A 140 12.38 -1.81 -1.86
C ARG A 140 11.96 -0.51 -2.51
N PHE A 141 12.54 0.58 -2.04
CA PHE A 141 12.45 1.87 -2.73
C PHE A 141 13.76 2.63 -2.61
N SER A 142 13.90 3.68 -3.39
CA SER A 142 14.93 4.69 -3.26
C SER A 142 14.32 6.04 -3.53
N ARG A 143 14.67 7.02 -2.72
CA ARG A 143 14.27 8.42 -2.89
C ARG A 143 15.53 9.27 -2.97
N PHE A 144 15.56 10.15 -3.95
CA PHE A 144 16.59 11.16 -4.12
C PHE A 144 15.93 12.53 -4.07
N ALA A 145 16.54 13.47 -3.36
CA ALA A 145 16.16 14.87 -3.39
C ALA A 145 17.40 15.74 -3.60
N LEU A 146 17.26 16.79 -4.40
CA LEU A 146 18.34 17.70 -4.67
C LEU A 146 18.74 18.48 -3.41
N GLY A 147 19.94 18.22 -2.89
CA GLY A 147 20.51 18.90 -1.73
C GLY A 147 20.27 18.21 -0.39
N GLU A 148 19.71 16.99 -0.40
CA GLU A 148 19.74 16.05 0.74
C GLU A 148 20.99 15.17 0.71
#